data_AF-A0A8K0MAX3-F1
#
_entry.id   AF-A0A8K0MAX3-F1
#
_cell.length_a   1.000
_cell.length_b   1.000
_cell.length_c   1.000
_cell.angle_alpha   90.00
_cell.angle_beta   90.00
_cell.angle_gamma   90.00
#
_symmetry.space_group_name_H-M   'P 1'
#
loop_
_entity.id
_entity.type
_entity.pdbx_description
1 polymer ?
#
loop_
_entity_poly.entity_id
_entity_poly.type
_entity_poly.pdbx_seq_one_letter_code
_entity_poly.pdbx_strand_id
1 'polypeptide(L)'
;MVDFCITLDGEAIKDRVIAQLKISNQSSISHTEYRPLRFRPIAVSIENKTPVGSTETAKAQLAVWTSSHIARLRELAATSDKGSRLDISLPLNSIQGAAWDLLLAVDHATSVEIVRIGSIGNTTSIMSCYKLLAVFRWLTVSINVTFREWIVKNALAVSYICPCLCVGVWCYMRRCWVWRIGYL
;
A
#
# COMPACT_ATOMS: atom_id res chain seq x y z
N MET A 1 -8.73 7.75 -6.93
CA MET A 1 -8.58 8.99 -6.13
C MET A 1 -9.12 8.69 -4.75
N VAL A 2 -8.59 9.27 -3.68
CA VAL A 2 -9.05 9.07 -2.29
C VAL A 2 -9.32 10.44 -1.66
N ASP A 3 -10.18 10.54 -0.64
CA ASP A 3 -10.40 11.82 0.05
C ASP A 3 -9.16 12.23 0.84
N PHE A 4 -8.74 11.37 1.77
CA PHE A 4 -7.51 11.54 2.54
C PHE A 4 -6.74 10.23 2.60
N CYS A 5 -5.45 10.31 2.94
CA CYS A 5 -4.64 9.12 3.13
C CYS A 5 -3.45 9.37 4.08
N ILE A 6 -2.96 8.28 4.67
CA ILE A 6 -1.66 8.20 5.30
C ILE A 6 -0.73 7.50 4.31
N THR A 7 0.44 8.06 4.08
CA THR A 7 1.42 7.53 3.13
C THR A 7 2.70 7.13 3.81
N LEU A 8 3.46 6.22 3.19
CA LEU A 8 4.85 6.02 3.51
C LEU A 8 5.67 7.17 2.93
N ASP A 9 6.55 7.75 3.75
CA ASP A 9 7.50 8.79 3.35
C ASP A 9 8.92 8.44 3.82
N GLY A 10 9.91 9.11 3.26
CA GLY A 10 11.33 8.93 3.53
C GLY A 10 12.15 8.63 2.27
N GLU A 11 13.36 9.18 2.22
CA GLU A 11 14.22 9.13 1.01
C GLU A 11 14.48 7.70 0.53
N ALA A 12 14.78 6.76 1.44
CA ALA A 12 15.04 5.37 1.08
C ALA A 12 13.86 4.67 0.38
N ILE A 13 12.61 5.01 0.73
CA ILE A 13 11.43 4.48 0.04
C ILE A 13 11.24 5.18 -1.30
N LYS A 14 11.40 6.51 -1.31
CA LYS A 14 11.24 7.33 -2.51
C LYS A 14 12.20 6.93 -3.63
N ASP A 15 13.47 6.65 -3.32
CA ASP A 15 14.46 6.18 -4.30
C ASP A 15 14.04 4.85 -4.94
N ARG A 16 13.57 3.90 -4.12
CA ARG A 16 13.05 2.61 -4.58
C ARG A 16 11.81 2.78 -5.46
N VAL A 17 10.90 3.67 -5.08
CA VAL A 17 9.70 4.00 -5.87
C VAL A 17 10.10 4.59 -7.22
N ILE A 18 11.03 5.57 -7.25
CA ILE A 18 11.51 6.17 -8.49
C ILE A 18 12.13 5.10 -9.41
N ALA A 19 12.95 4.21 -8.86
CA ALA A 19 13.53 3.10 -9.63
C ALA A 19 12.44 2.19 -10.21
N GLN A 20 11.46 1.79 -9.41
CA GLN A 20 10.36 0.93 -9.85
C GLN A 20 9.50 1.58 -10.93
N LEU A 21 9.20 2.88 -10.81
CA LEU A 21 8.39 3.61 -11.80
C LEU A 21 9.11 3.75 -13.14
N LYS A 22 10.44 3.88 -13.13
CA LYS A 22 11.25 3.86 -14.36
C LYS A 22 11.18 2.50 -15.04
N ILE A 23 11.32 1.40 -14.28
CA ILE A 23 11.29 0.03 -14.81
C ILE A 23 9.92 -0.31 -15.39
N SER A 24 8.84 0.03 -14.66
CA SER A 24 7.47 -0.26 -15.08
C SER A 24 6.92 0.70 -16.14
N ASN A 25 7.66 1.77 -16.47
CA ASN A 25 7.21 2.88 -17.31
C ASN A 25 5.86 3.48 -16.85
N GLN A 26 5.71 3.66 -15.54
CA GLN A 26 4.48 4.15 -14.92
C GLN A 26 4.66 5.56 -14.37
N SER A 27 3.59 6.35 -14.43
CA SER A 27 3.61 7.74 -13.96
C SER A 27 3.57 7.84 -12.43
N SER A 28 2.92 6.90 -11.74
CA SER A 28 2.63 6.97 -10.29
C SER A 28 2.75 5.60 -9.60
N ILE A 29 3.14 5.58 -8.32
CA ILE A 29 3.15 4.35 -7.51
C ILE A 29 1.75 3.91 -7.09
N SER A 30 0.82 4.85 -6.98
CA SER A 30 -0.56 4.59 -6.57
C SER A 30 -1.48 4.43 -7.78
N HIS A 31 -2.74 4.07 -7.53
CA HIS A 31 -3.81 3.93 -8.53
C HIS A 31 -4.36 5.30 -9.02
N THR A 32 -3.63 6.38 -8.79
CA THR A 32 -4.01 7.75 -9.14
C THR A 32 -2.78 8.55 -9.57
N GLU A 33 -2.98 9.46 -10.53
CA GLU A 33 -1.94 10.35 -11.05
C GLU A 33 -1.82 11.66 -10.25
N TYR A 34 -2.52 11.79 -9.12
CA TYR A 34 -2.43 12.96 -8.27
C TYR A 34 -0.98 13.18 -7.82
N ARG A 35 -0.37 14.27 -8.30
CA ARG A 35 1.08 14.52 -8.24
C ARG A 35 1.69 14.38 -6.83
N PRO A 36 1.04 14.82 -5.74
CA PRO A 36 1.57 14.62 -4.38
C PRO A 36 1.75 13.16 -3.96
N LEU A 37 0.99 12.23 -4.57
CA LEU A 37 1.02 10.79 -4.29
C LEU A 37 1.91 10.00 -5.25
N ARG A 38 2.47 10.67 -6.27
CA ARG A 38 3.27 10.04 -7.33
C ARG A 38 4.36 9.10 -6.78
N PHE A 39 5.05 9.55 -5.74
CA PHE A 39 6.18 8.83 -5.13
C PHE A 39 5.92 8.37 -3.69
N ARG A 40 4.67 8.50 -3.22
CA ARG A 40 4.29 8.23 -1.83
C ARG A 40 3.25 7.11 -1.79
N PRO A 41 3.67 5.86 -1.49
CA PRO A 41 2.75 4.75 -1.38
C PRO A 41 1.68 5.03 -0.33
N ILE A 42 0.40 4.81 -0.68
CA ILE A 42 -0.71 4.92 0.25
C ILE A 42 -0.67 3.73 1.19
N ALA A 43 -0.64 3.98 2.50
CA ALA A 43 -0.67 2.95 3.53
C ALA A 43 -2.06 2.83 4.17
N VAL A 44 -2.77 3.95 4.33
CA VAL A 44 -4.16 4.01 4.82
C VAL A 44 -4.96 4.91 3.90
N SER A 45 -6.10 4.42 3.40
CA SER A 45 -7.09 5.28 2.73
C SER A 45 -8.14 5.73 3.75
N ILE A 46 -8.58 6.97 3.64
CA ILE A 46 -9.56 7.57 4.55
C ILE A 46 -10.71 8.12 3.70
N GLU A 47 -11.91 7.59 3.91
CA GLU A 47 -13.16 8.10 3.34
C GLU A 47 -13.80 9.08 4.33
N ASN A 48 -14.25 10.23 3.85
CA ASN A 48 -14.95 11.21 4.67
C ASN A 48 -16.34 11.54 4.13
N LYS A 49 -17.36 11.44 4.98
CA LYS A 49 -18.72 11.82 4.67
C LYS A 49 -19.31 12.80 5.66
N THR A 50 -20.13 13.71 5.11
CA THR A 50 -21.01 14.54 5.91
C THR A 50 -22.01 13.68 6.68
N PRO A 51 -22.56 14.16 7.81
CA PRO A 51 -23.53 13.39 8.60
C PRO A 51 -24.77 12.95 7.81
N VAL A 52 -25.14 13.72 6.78
CA VAL A 52 -26.31 13.49 5.91
C VAL A 52 -25.94 12.65 4.68
N GLY A 53 -24.67 12.27 4.53
CA GLY A 53 -24.19 11.50 3.38
C GLY A 53 -24.75 10.07 3.36
N SER A 54 -25.03 9.56 2.16
CA SER A 54 -25.44 8.17 1.96
C SER A 54 -24.32 7.21 2.33
N THR A 55 -24.56 6.37 3.33
CA THR A 55 -23.66 5.29 3.75
C THR A 55 -23.36 4.31 2.61
N GLU A 56 -24.32 4.04 1.74
CA GLU A 56 -24.15 3.13 0.61
C GLU A 56 -23.24 3.72 -0.48
N THR A 57 -23.35 5.01 -0.75
CA THR A 57 -22.44 5.70 -1.68
C THR A 57 -21.01 5.72 -1.13
N ALA A 58 -20.85 5.92 0.18
CA ALA A 58 -19.55 5.89 0.85
C ALA A 58 -18.88 4.52 0.75
N LYS A 59 -19.64 3.43 0.99
CA LYS A 59 -19.15 2.06 0.82
C LYS A 59 -18.75 1.78 -0.63
N ALA A 60 -19.55 2.22 -1.60
CA ALA A 60 -19.25 2.03 -3.01
C ALA A 60 -17.94 2.75 -3.41
N GLN A 61 -17.73 3.99 -2.96
CA GLN A 61 -16.48 4.72 -3.22
C GLN A 61 -15.28 4.04 -2.57
N LEU A 62 -15.39 3.69 -1.29
CA LEU A 62 -14.34 2.97 -0.58
C LEU A 62 -14.00 1.63 -1.27
N ALA A 63 -15.00 0.90 -1.77
CA ALA A 63 -14.81 -0.34 -2.51
C ALA A 63 -14.06 -0.12 -3.84
N VAL A 64 -14.44 0.90 -4.62
CA VAL A 64 -13.75 1.23 -5.86
C VAL A 64 -12.29 1.58 -5.59
N TRP A 65 -12.02 2.47 -4.63
CA TRP A 65 -10.66 2.90 -4.32
C TRP A 65 -9.79 1.77 -3.80
N THR A 66 -10.36 0.93 -2.93
CA THR A 66 -9.67 -0.24 -2.39
C THR A 66 -9.33 -1.24 -3.49
N SER A 67 -10.29 -1.52 -4.38
CA SER A 67 -10.09 -2.45 -5.50
C SER A 67 -9.02 -1.95 -6.46
N SER A 68 -9.04 -0.66 -6.82
CA SER A 68 -8.01 -0.05 -7.66
C SER A 68 -6.64 -0.05 -6.98
N HIS A 69 -6.59 0.21 -5.68
CA HIS A 69 -5.34 0.17 -4.92
C HIS A 69 -4.74 -1.25 -4.88
N ILE A 70 -5.55 -2.26 -4.59
CA ILE A 70 -5.11 -3.66 -4.59
C ILE A 70 -4.67 -4.10 -5.99
N ALA A 71 -5.42 -3.76 -7.03
CA ALA A 71 -5.03 -4.04 -8.41
C ALA A 71 -3.67 -3.43 -8.73
N ARG A 72 -3.44 -2.18 -8.33
CA ARG A 72 -2.15 -1.52 -8.51
C ARG A 72 -1.01 -2.20 -7.76
N LEU A 73 -1.23 -2.59 -6.51
CA LEU A 73 -0.24 -3.33 -5.73
C LEU A 73 0.05 -4.70 -6.36
N ARG A 74 -0.95 -5.37 -6.94
CA ARG A 74 -0.78 -6.64 -7.67
C ARG A 74 0.06 -6.45 -8.93
N GLU A 75 -0.17 -5.40 -9.71
CA GLU A 75 0.66 -5.06 -10.88
C GLU A 75 2.12 -4.84 -10.49
N LEU A 76 2.35 -4.08 -9.41
CA LEU A 76 3.70 -3.83 -8.91
C LEU A 76 4.35 -5.11 -8.39
N ALA A 77 3.59 -5.95 -7.68
CA ALA A 77 4.07 -7.22 -7.15
C ALA A 77 4.27 -8.30 -8.23
N ALA A 78 3.52 -8.28 -9.34
CA ALA A 78 3.62 -9.23 -10.44
C ALA A 78 5.00 -9.17 -11.15
N THR A 79 5.77 -8.10 -10.94
CA THR A 79 7.18 -8.04 -11.35
C THR A 79 8.11 -8.98 -10.57
N SER A 80 7.60 -9.68 -9.54
CA SER A 80 8.33 -10.58 -8.64
C SER A 80 7.94 -12.07 -8.72
N ASP A 81 7.34 -12.50 -9.85
CA ASP A 81 7.09 -13.92 -10.18
C ASP A 81 6.05 -14.65 -9.29
N LYS A 82 5.25 -13.92 -8.51
CA LYS A 82 4.20 -14.48 -7.63
C LYS A 82 2.83 -13.89 -7.90
N GLY A 83 2.14 -14.44 -8.91
CA GLY A 83 0.78 -14.07 -9.30
C GLY A 83 -0.35 -14.51 -8.36
N SER A 84 -0.15 -14.50 -7.04
CA SER A 84 -1.16 -15.07 -6.12
C SER A 84 -1.28 -14.27 -4.82
N ARG A 85 -2.23 -13.33 -4.78
CA ARG A 85 -2.67 -12.53 -3.62
C ARG A 85 -1.59 -11.64 -3.01
N LEU A 86 -2.01 -10.52 -2.42
CA LEU A 86 -1.06 -9.61 -1.77
C LEU A 86 -0.49 -10.16 -0.45
N ASP A 87 -1.14 -11.11 0.23
CA ASP A 87 -0.71 -11.59 1.56
C ASP A 87 -0.49 -10.43 2.57
N ILE A 88 -1.31 -9.40 2.46
CA ILE A 88 -1.39 -8.27 3.40
C ILE A 88 -2.81 -7.73 3.40
N SER A 89 -3.28 -7.29 4.57
CA SER A 89 -4.51 -6.53 4.72
C SER A 89 -4.20 -5.03 4.81
N LEU A 90 -4.97 -4.20 4.09
CA LEU A 90 -4.76 -2.76 4.08
C LEU A 90 -5.73 -2.07 5.05
N PRO A 91 -5.23 -1.28 6.02
CA PRO A 91 -6.09 -0.49 6.88
C PRO A 91 -6.80 0.62 6.09
N LEU A 92 -8.07 0.84 6.45
CA LEU A 92 -8.91 1.90 5.92
C LEU A 92 -9.60 2.60 7.08
N ASN A 93 -9.83 3.90 6.97
CA ASN A 93 -10.65 4.64 7.92
C ASN A 93 -11.91 5.15 7.22
N SER A 94 -13.05 5.03 7.89
CA SER A 94 -14.30 5.65 7.47
C SER A 94 -14.72 6.68 8.51
N ILE A 95 -15.04 7.89 8.03
CA ILE A 95 -15.51 8.99 8.86
C ILE A 95 -16.94 9.31 8.43
N GLN A 96 -17.85 9.33 9.40
CA GLN A 96 -19.21 9.81 9.20
C GLN A 96 -19.53 10.86 10.27
N GLY A 97 -19.57 12.13 9.84
CA GLY A 97 -19.69 13.26 10.76
C GLY A 97 -18.50 13.31 11.72
N ALA A 98 -18.77 13.09 13.01
CA ALA A 98 -17.72 13.06 14.03
C ALA A 98 -17.22 11.64 14.34
N ALA A 99 -17.90 10.58 13.88
CA ALA A 99 -17.58 9.19 14.21
C ALA A 99 -16.52 8.62 13.26
N TRP A 100 -15.60 7.85 13.83
CA TRP A 100 -14.51 7.21 13.09
C TRP A 100 -14.52 5.71 13.31
N ASP A 101 -14.33 4.99 12.23
CA ASP A 101 -14.29 3.53 12.23
C ASP A 101 -13.07 3.02 11.47
N LEU A 102 -12.47 1.95 12.00
CA LEU A 102 -11.38 1.23 11.36
C LEU A 102 -11.95 0.05 10.57
N LEU A 103 -11.49 -0.09 9.34
CA LEU A 103 -11.79 -1.20 8.46
C LEU A 103 -10.49 -1.80 7.92
N LEU A 104 -10.55 -3.05 7.48
CA LEU A 104 -9.47 -3.73 6.78
C LEU A 104 -9.96 -4.17 5.40
N ALA A 105 -9.18 -3.85 4.37
CA ALA A 105 -9.29 -4.50 3.08
C ALA A 105 -8.52 -5.81 3.10
N VAL A 106 -9.20 -6.92 2.83
CA VAL A 106 -8.62 -8.26 2.76
C VAL A 106 -8.66 -8.73 1.33
N ASP A 107 -7.47 -9.05 0.80
CA ASP A 107 -7.32 -9.57 -0.56
C ASP A 107 -7.52 -11.09 -0.60
N HIS A 108 -8.65 -11.54 -1.14
CA HIS A 108 -8.92 -12.96 -1.37
C HIS A 108 -8.50 -13.36 -2.81
N ALA A 109 -8.59 -14.65 -3.16
CA ALA A 109 -8.24 -15.07 -4.54
C ALA A 109 -9.12 -14.41 -5.60
N THR A 110 -10.41 -14.31 -5.31
CA THR A 110 -11.43 -13.93 -6.30
C THR A 110 -12.17 -12.65 -5.95
N SER A 111 -11.94 -12.10 -4.76
CA SER A 111 -12.65 -10.94 -4.25
C SER A 111 -11.78 -10.10 -3.33
N VAL A 112 -12.20 -8.86 -3.13
CA VAL A 112 -11.69 -7.99 -2.06
C VAL A 112 -12.83 -7.81 -1.08
N GLU A 113 -12.57 -8.07 0.19
CA GLU A 113 -13.54 -7.87 1.26
C GLU A 113 -13.13 -6.67 2.10
N ILE A 114 -14.08 -5.82 2.48
CA ILE A 114 -13.87 -4.72 3.42
C ILE A 114 -14.55 -5.09 4.74
N VAL A 115 -13.73 -5.44 5.73
CA VAL A 115 -14.19 -5.87 7.06
C VAL A 115 -14.12 -4.69 8.02
N ARG A 116 -15.26 -4.34 8.64
CA ARG A 116 -15.28 -3.34 9.72
C ARG A 116 -14.73 -3.97 11.01
N ILE A 117 -13.68 -3.38 11.55
CA ILE A 117 -13.07 -3.81 12.82
C ILE A 117 -13.82 -3.22 14.01
N GLY A 118 -14.21 -1.95 13.92
CA GLY A 118 -14.98 -1.29 14.96
C GLY A 118 -14.80 0.21 14.99
N SER A 119 -15.50 0.86 15.93
CA SER A 119 -15.35 2.28 16.18
C SER A 119 -14.07 2.56 16.96
N ILE A 120 -13.29 3.52 16.49
CA ILE A 120 -12.00 3.92 17.06
C ILE A 120 -12.06 5.24 17.82
N GLY A 121 -13.21 5.91 17.81
CA GLY A 121 -13.46 7.14 18.53
C GLY A 121 -14.32 8.12 17.75
N ASN A 122 -14.36 9.36 18.24
CA ASN A 122 -15.04 10.47 17.60
C ASN A 122 -14.38 11.81 17.98
N THR A 123 -14.82 12.88 17.33
CA THR A 123 -14.32 14.24 17.58
C THR A 123 -15.24 15.09 18.45
N THR A 124 -16.22 14.48 19.13
CA THR A 124 -17.19 15.22 19.97
C THR A 124 -16.75 15.42 21.41
N SER A 125 -15.68 14.74 21.84
CA SER A 125 -15.10 14.93 23.17
C SER A 125 -13.58 14.81 23.13
N ILE A 126 -12.90 15.50 24.05
CA ILE A 126 -11.44 15.42 24.21
C ILE A 126 -11.00 13.97 24.47
N MET A 127 -11.73 13.23 25.31
CA MET A 127 -11.43 11.83 25.61
C MET A 127 -11.49 10.96 24.34
N SER A 128 -12.52 11.15 23.50
CA SER A 128 -12.63 10.45 22.23
C SER A 128 -11.51 10.83 21.26
N CYS A 129 -11.09 12.11 21.22
CA CYS A 129 -9.94 12.56 20.43
C CYS A 129 -8.64 11.86 20.88
N TYR A 130 -8.44 11.66 22.19
CA TYR A 130 -7.29 10.90 22.68
C TYR A 130 -7.31 9.43 22.27
N LYS A 131 -8.50 8.80 22.18
CA LYS A 131 -8.64 7.45 21.62
C LYS A 131 -8.22 7.42 20.15
N LEU A 132 -8.68 8.39 19.36
CA LEU A 132 -8.25 8.52 17.95
C LEU A 132 -6.74 8.67 17.84
N LEU A 133 -6.13 9.55 18.63
CA LEU A 133 -4.68 9.76 18.63
C LEU A 133 -3.91 8.48 19.00
N ALA A 134 -4.39 7.72 20.00
CA ALA A 134 -3.78 6.46 20.37
C ALA A 134 -3.84 5.44 19.22
N VAL A 135 -4.97 5.34 18.53
CA VAL A 135 -5.14 4.46 17.37
C VAL A 135 -4.27 4.89 16.19
N PHE A 136 -4.14 6.19 15.90
CA PHE A 136 -3.26 6.65 14.82
C PHE A 136 -1.79 6.38 15.11
N ARG A 137 -1.35 6.55 16.36
CA ARG A 137 0.02 6.16 16.77
C ARG A 137 0.25 4.67 16.58
N TRP A 138 -0.71 3.84 16.97
CA TRP A 138 -0.65 2.40 16.75
C TRP A 138 -0.61 2.08 15.25
N LEU A 139 -1.47 2.69 14.42
CA LEU A 139 -1.46 2.52 12.97
C LEU A 139 -0.10 2.87 12.37
N THR A 140 0.52 3.97 12.78
CA THR A 140 1.86 4.35 12.29
C THR A 140 2.91 3.27 12.58
N VAL A 141 2.90 2.69 13.78
CA VAL A 141 3.81 1.60 14.14
C VAL A 141 3.50 0.37 13.30
N SER A 142 2.23 -0.05 13.25
CA SER A 142 1.76 -1.22 12.49
C SER A 142 2.13 -1.12 11.01
N ILE A 143 1.88 0.02 10.37
CA ILE A 143 2.21 0.27 8.95
C ILE A 143 3.70 0.12 8.69
N ASN A 144 4.56 0.58 9.60
CA ASN A 144 6.00 0.50 9.44
C ASN A 144 6.54 -0.93 9.57
N VAL A 145 5.89 -1.79 10.35
CA VAL A 145 6.31 -3.19 10.52
C VAL A 145 5.62 -4.15 9.55
N THR A 146 4.44 -3.82 9.03
CA THR A 146 3.73 -4.69 8.08
C THR A 146 3.84 -4.17 6.64
N PHE A 147 3.15 -3.08 6.32
CA PHE A 147 3.00 -2.58 4.95
C PHE A 147 4.33 -2.12 4.34
N ARG A 148 5.17 -1.45 5.12
CA ARG A 148 6.49 -1.00 4.65
C ARG A 148 7.40 -2.18 4.28
N GLU A 149 7.49 -3.19 5.15
CA GLU A 149 8.29 -4.39 4.87
C GLU A 149 7.75 -5.12 3.64
N TRP A 150 6.43 -5.27 3.58
CA TRP A 150 5.75 -5.92 2.48
C TRP A 150 5.98 -5.22 1.14
N ILE A 151 5.78 -3.90 1.05
CA ILE A 151 5.89 -3.18 -0.21
C ILE A 151 7.34 -3.14 -0.72
N VAL A 152 8.31 -3.02 0.19
CA VAL A 152 9.74 -3.06 -0.15
C VAL A 152 10.12 -4.43 -0.72
N LYS A 153 9.62 -5.50 -0.10
CA LYS A 153 9.95 -6.87 -0.49
C LYS A 153 9.27 -7.32 -1.78
N ASN A 154 8.00 -6.95 -1.98
CA ASN A 154 7.18 -7.55 -3.04
C ASN A 154 6.96 -6.60 -4.22
N ALA A 155 6.84 -5.30 -4.00
CA ALA A 155 6.46 -4.33 -5.04
C ALA A 155 7.61 -3.39 -5.45
N LEU A 156 8.61 -3.21 -4.59
CA LEU A 156 9.77 -2.34 -4.81
C LEU A 156 11.11 -3.12 -4.74
N ALA A 157 11.04 -4.45 -4.91
CA ALA A 157 12.22 -5.27 -5.08
C ALA A 157 12.80 -4.98 -6.47
N VAL A 158 13.67 -3.98 -6.54
CA VAL A 158 14.47 -3.73 -7.75
C VAL A 158 15.37 -4.94 -7.93
N SER A 159 14.97 -5.86 -8.79
CA SER A 159 15.88 -6.85 -9.36
C SER A 159 16.93 -6.05 -10.12
N TYR A 160 18.16 -6.00 -9.62
CA TYR A 160 19.27 -5.52 -10.42
C TYR A 160 19.36 -6.44 -11.65
N ILE A 161 18.79 -6.01 -12.77
CA ILE A 161 19.15 -6.57 -14.06
C ILE A 161 20.62 -6.21 -14.21
N CYS A 162 21.52 -7.20 -14.14
CA CYS A 162 22.92 -6.97 -14.43
C CYS A 162 22.99 -6.31 -15.82
N PRO A 163 23.67 -5.16 -15.99
CA PRO A 163 23.84 -4.52 -17.29
C PRO A 163 24.65 -5.38 -18.29
N CYS A 164 25.14 -6.53 -17.86
CA CYS A 164 26.06 -7.37 -18.59
C CYS A 164 25.43 -8.27 -19.68
N LEU A 165 24.13 -8.13 -19.99
CA LEU A 165 23.45 -8.97 -21.00
C LEU A 165 22.86 -8.16 -22.16
N CYS A 166 23.70 -7.40 -22.86
CA CYS A 166 23.38 -6.88 -24.19
C CYS A 166 24.60 -6.97 -25.13
N VAL A 167 25.29 -8.12 -25.18
CA VAL A 167 26.09 -8.49 -26.36
C VAL A 167 26.01 -10.01 -26.55
N GLY A 168 25.18 -10.45 -27.51
CA GLY A 168 25.35 -11.69 -28.25
C GLY A 168 25.21 -13.04 -27.52
N VAL A 169 24.20 -13.80 -27.96
CA VAL A 169 24.18 -15.27 -28.06
C VAL A 169 24.05 -16.10 -26.76
N TRP A 170 22.87 -16.71 -26.62
CA TRP A 170 22.52 -17.89 -25.79
C TRP A 170 22.73 -17.79 -24.27
N CYS A 171 21.63 -17.53 -23.55
CA CYS A 171 21.57 -17.69 -22.10
C CYS A 171 21.00 -19.07 -21.74
N TYR A 172 21.88 -20.02 -21.38
CA TYR A 172 21.48 -21.28 -20.78
C TYR A 172 21.35 -21.06 -19.26
N MET A 173 20.15 -21.27 -18.71
CA MET A 173 19.88 -21.21 -17.27
C MET A 173 20.88 -22.09 -16.48
N ARG A 174 21.71 -21.49 -15.63
CA ARG A 174 22.32 -22.18 -14.48
C ARG A 174 22.42 -21.27 -13.25
N ARG A 175 21.58 -21.61 -12.27
CA ARG A 175 21.70 -21.47 -10.80
C ARG A 175 22.79 -20.50 -10.30
N CYS A 176 22.34 -19.40 -9.69
CA CYS A 176 23.15 -18.55 -8.81
C CYS A 176 23.81 -19.37 -7.69
N TRP A 177 25.13 -19.44 -7.68
CA TRP A 177 25.91 -19.77 -6.50
C TRP A 177 26.24 -18.47 -5.77
N VAL A 178 25.70 -18.30 -4.57
CA VAL A 178 26.07 -17.24 -3.64
C VAL A 178 27.41 -17.63 -3.01
N TRP A 179 28.49 -16.92 -3.34
CA TRP A 179 29.73 -16.99 -2.57
C TRP A 179 29.63 -16.04 -1.37
N ARG A 180 29.58 -16.64 -0.17
CA ARG A 180 29.74 -15.96 1.11
C ARG A 180 31.24 -15.90 1.40
N ILE A 181 31.87 -14.73 1.24
CA ILE A 181 33.25 -14.55 1.71
C ILE A 181 33.19 -14.35 3.22
N GLY A 182 33.72 -15.33 3.94
CA GLY A 182 33.91 -15.31 5.37
C GLY A 182 35.07 -14.40 5.77
N TYR A 183 34.96 -13.88 6.98
CA TYR A 183 36.00 -13.18 7.72
C TYR A 183 37.22 -14.09 7.94
N LEU A 184 38.40 -13.55 7.66
CA LEU A 184 39.62 -13.69 8.47
C LEU A 184 40.24 -12.30 8.60
#